data_AF-A0A8S9PMM0-F1
#
_entry.id   AF-A0A8S9PMM0-F1
#
_cell.length_a   1.000
_cell.length_b   1.000
_cell.length_c   1.000
_cell.angle_alpha   90.00
_cell.angle_beta   90.00
_cell.angle_gamma   90.00
#
_symmetry.space_group_name_H-M   'P 1'
#
loop_
_entity.id
_entity.type
_entity.pdbx_description
1 polymer ?
#
loop_
_entity_poly.entity_id
_entity_poly.type
_entity_poly.pdbx_seq_one_letter_code
_entity_poly.pdbx_strand_id
1 'polypeptide(L)'
;MYEMIHNHLALILGSRIGDLTSVAQISKLRVGQVYAASVMYGYFLKRVDQRFQLEKTMKLLPSGGGADESKTSVEQPEDVTSTHPEVGAFAGGVSAKGFGSEIKPSRLRTYVMSFDSETLQRYDSETLQRYATIRSREGVGIIEKHTEALFGKPEIVITPQGIVDSSNDEQIKISFGGMKRLVLEAVTFGSFLWDVESHVDARYQFVLN
;
A
#
# COMPACT_ATOMS: atom_id res chain seq x y z
N MET A 1 0.59 -5.55 -4.90
CA MET A 1 0.88 -4.19 -4.39
C MET A 1 0.05 -3.07 -5.05
N TYR A 2 -0.12 -3.01 -6.39
CA TYR A 2 -0.79 -1.88 -7.07
C TYR A 2 -2.14 -1.45 -6.46
N GLU A 3 -3.05 -2.40 -6.23
CA GLU A 3 -4.36 -2.12 -5.62
C GLU A 3 -4.23 -1.41 -4.26
N MET A 4 -3.32 -1.88 -3.41
CA MET A 4 -3.10 -1.33 -2.08
C MET A 4 -2.54 0.11 -2.15
N ILE A 5 -1.59 0.36 -3.06
CA ILE A 5 -1.07 1.71 -3.33
C ILE A 5 -2.18 2.64 -3.85
N HIS A 6 -3.02 2.13 -4.75
CA HIS A 6 -4.17 2.89 -5.24
C HIS A 6 -5.15 3.25 -4.10
N ASN A 7 -5.44 2.31 -3.21
CA ASN A 7 -6.28 2.57 -2.04
C ASN A 7 -5.65 3.60 -1.10
N HIS A 8 -4.34 3.54 -0.86
CA HIS A 8 -3.61 4.55 -0.08
C HIS A 8 -3.72 5.95 -0.69
N LEU A 9 -3.54 6.06 -2.02
CA LEU A 9 -3.75 7.32 -2.74
C LEU A 9 -5.19 7.82 -2.65
N ALA A 10 -6.17 6.93 -2.75
CA ALA A 10 -7.59 7.28 -2.65
C ALA A 10 -7.94 7.78 -1.24
N LEU A 11 -7.34 7.21 -0.19
CA LEU A 11 -7.50 7.69 1.19
C LEU A 11 -6.94 9.10 1.39
N ILE A 12 -5.80 9.41 0.78
CA ILE A 12 -5.13 10.72 0.93
C ILE A 12 -5.78 11.80 0.05
N LEU A 13 -6.08 11.47 -1.21
CA LEU A 13 -6.60 12.43 -2.19
C LEU A 13 -8.14 12.50 -2.21
N GLY A 14 -8.82 11.52 -1.62
CA GLY A 14 -10.27 11.42 -1.62
C GLY A 14 -10.86 11.42 -3.04
N SER A 15 -11.97 12.15 -3.21
CA SER A 15 -12.64 12.32 -4.51
C SER A 15 -11.83 13.12 -5.54
N ARG A 16 -10.68 13.69 -5.15
CA ARG A 16 -9.84 14.54 -6.01
C ARG A 16 -8.75 13.77 -6.76
N ILE A 17 -8.72 12.43 -6.65
CA ILE A 17 -7.70 11.61 -7.32
C ILE A 17 -7.70 11.73 -8.86
N GLY A 18 -8.83 12.12 -9.45
CA GLY A 18 -8.98 12.39 -10.89
C GLY A 18 -8.75 13.84 -11.30
N ASP A 19 -8.76 14.80 -10.37
CA ASP A 19 -8.52 16.21 -10.65
C ASP A 19 -7.11 16.60 -10.19
N LEU A 20 -6.14 16.42 -11.08
CA LEU A 20 -4.72 16.62 -10.78
C LEU A 20 -4.28 18.09 -10.88
N THR A 21 -5.11 18.95 -11.49
CA THR A 21 -4.78 20.35 -11.76
C THR A 21 -5.16 21.29 -10.64
N SER A 22 -6.20 20.96 -9.88
CA SER A 22 -6.63 21.77 -8.74
C SER A 22 -5.57 21.86 -7.66
N VAL A 23 -5.48 23.04 -7.05
CA VAL A 23 -4.52 23.37 -5.99
C VAL A 23 -5.24 23.42 -4.65
N ALA A 24 -4.66 22.77 -3.65
CA ALA A 24 -5.07 22.85 -2.27
C ALA A 24 -4.07 23.70 -1.48
N GLN A 25 -4.59 24.44 -0.50
CA GLN A 25 -3.79 25.11 0.52
C GLN A 25 -3.83 24.24 1.77
N ILE A 26 -2.67 23.72 2.16
CA ILE A 26 -2.53 22.74 3.22
C ILE A 26 -1.33 23.12 4.09
N SER A 27 -1.42 22.81 5.37
CA SER A 27 -0.35 23.11 6.30
C SER A 27 0.87 22.22 6.02
N LYS A 28 2.07 22.78 6.16
CA LYS A 28 3.34 22.10 5.84
C LYS A 28 3.56 20.91 6.76
N LEU A 29 3.23 21.05 8.04
CA LEU A 29 3.21 19.92 8.99
C LEU A 29 2.33 18.78 8.47
N ARG A 30 1.15 19.08 7.95
CA ARG A 30 0.22 18.05 7.46
C ARG A 30 0.76 17.34 6.24
N VAL A 31 1.42 18.04 5.32
CA VAL A 31 2.08 17.40 4.17
C VAL A 31 3.24 16.52 4.61
N GLY A 32 4.04 16.97 5.58
CA GLY A 32 5.10 16.18 6.20
C GLY A 32 4.58 14.90 6.89
N GLN A 33 3.45 15.00 7.61
CA GLN A 33 2.80 13.83 8.21
C GLN A 33 2.34 12.82 7.15
N VAL A 34 1.70 13.29 6.08
CA VAL A 34 1.25 12.44 4.96
C VAL A 34 2.45 11.79 4.27
N TYR A 35 3.55 12.53 4.11
CA TYR A 35 4.80 12.02 3.56
C TYR A 35 5.37 10.88 4.42
N ALA A 36 5.65 11.14 5.70
CA ALA A 36 6.21 10.15 6.62
C ALA A 36 5.31 8.90 6.75
N ALA A 37 3.99 9.10 6.85
CA ALA A 37 3.03 7.99 6.87
C ALA A 37 3.08 7.15 5.57
N SER A 38 3.27 7.80 4.42
CA SER A 38 3.40 7.11 3.13
C SER A 38 4.72 6.36 2.99
N VAL A 39 5.81 6.87 3.57
CA VAL A 39 7.08 6.14 3.68
C VAL A 39 6.91 4.88 4.52
N MET A 40 6.31 5.00 5.72
CA MET A 40 6.03 3.84 6.56
C MET A 40 5.11 2.82 5.86
N TYR A 41 4.11 3.30 5.12
CA TYR A 41 3.23 2.44 4.32
C TYR A 41 3.98 1.68 3.22
N GLY A 42 4.87 2.35 2.48
CA GLY A 42 5.68 1.74 1.44
C GLY A 42 6.64 0.68 1.98
N TYR A 43 7.22 0.95 3.16
CA TYR A 43 8.07 0.00 3.88
C TYR A 43 7.28 -1.24 4.30
N PHE A 44 6.13 -1.04 4.95
CA PHE A 44 5.22 -2.11 5.36
C PHE A 44 4.79 -2.97 4.16
N LEU A 45 4.34 -2.32 3.09
CA LEU A 45 3.76 -2.99 1.93
C LEU A 45 4.77 -3.90 1.24
N LYS A 46 6.02 -3.43 1.11
CA LYS A 46 7.11 -4.21 0.52
C LYS A 46 7.44 -5.45 1.37
N ARG A 47 7.51 -5.27 2.68
CA ARG A 47 7.79 -6.35 3.64
C ARG A 47 6.72 -7.44 3.60
N VAL A 48 5.45 -7.04 3.65
CA VAL A 48 4.34 -8.01 3.63
C VAL A 48 4.18 -8.67 2.26
N ASP A 49 4.45 -7.96 1.17
CA ASP A 49 4.47 -8.56 -0.18
C ASP A 49 5.56 -9.64 -0.30
N GLN A 50 6.79 -9.36 0.16
CA GLN A 50 7.85 -10.37 0.15
C GLN A 50 7.50 -11.61 1.00
N ARG A 51 6.92 -11.42 2.19
CA ARG A 51 6.45 -12.54 3.01
C ARG A 51 5.35 -13.33 2.29
N PHE A 52 4.38 -12.64 1.71
CA PHE A 52 3.29 -13.25 0.95
C PHE A 52 3.83 -14.08 -0.23
N GLN A 53 4.79 -13.55 -1.01
CA GLN A 53 5.40 -14.30 -2.12
C GLN A 53 6.18 -15.52 -1.63
N LEU A 54 6.88 -15.41 -0.49
CA LEU A 54 7.59 -16.52 0.12
C LEU A 54 6.62 -17.64 0.53
N GLU A 55 5.55 -17.32 1.27
CA GLU A 55 4.54 -18.29 1.69
C GLU A 55 3.77 -18.88 0.50
N LYS A 56 3.50 -18.07 -0.53
CA LYS A 56 2.92 -18.54 -1.80
C LYS A 56 3.82 -19.60 -2.44
N THR A 57 5.13 -19.35 -2.49
CA THR A 57 6.12 -20.25 -3.09
C THR A 57 6.29 -21.53 -2.26
N MET A 58 6.21 -21.42 -0.93
CA MET A 58 6.27 -22.56 0.00
C MET A 58 4.94 -23.33 0.09
N LYS A 59 3.89 -22.92 -0.63
CA LYS A 59 2.53 -23.50 -0.58
C LYS A 59 1.92 -23.47 0.83
N LEU A 60 2.26 -22.47 1.64
CA LEU A 60 1.79 -22.29 3.01
C LEU A 60 0.56 -21.38 3.11
N LEU A 61 0.18 -20.71 2.02
CA LEU A 61 -1.02 -19.89 2.02
C LEU A 61 -2.26 -20.78 2.24
N PRO A 62 -3.23 -20.33 3.07
CA PRO A 62 -4.51 -21.01 3.19
C PRO A 62 -5.06 -21.26 1.78
N SER A 63 -5.26 -22.53 1.43
CA SER A 63 -5.83 -22.93 0.15
C SER A 63 -7.30 -22.55 0.16
N GLY A 64 -7.61 -21.26 0.00
CA GLY A 64 -8.95 -20.79 -0.28
C GLY A 64 -9.40 -21.43 -1.57
N GLY A 65 -10.29 -22.43 -1.49
CA GLY A 65 -10.76 -23.21 -2.62
C GLY A 65 -11.25 -22.31 -3.76
N GLY A 66 -10.79 -22.62 -4.97
CA GLY A 66 -11.19 -21.94 -6.20
C GLY A 66 -10.06 -21.97 -7.23
N ALA A 67 -10.32 -22.70 -8.31
CA ALA A 67 -9.40 -23.10 -9.38
C ALA A 67 -8.65 -21.97 -10.12
N ASP A 68 -7.66 -22.44 -10.90
CA ASP A 68 -6.96 -21.79 -12.01
C ASP A 68 -5.84 -20.80 -11.70
N GLU A 69 -4.61 -21.32 -11.54
CA GLU A 69 -3.41 -20.82 -12.24
C GLU A 69 -2.38 -21.97 -12.38
N SER A 70 -2.70 -22.99 -13.18
CA SER A 70 -1.70 -23.93 -13.70
C SER A 70 -2.06 -24.33 -15.14
N LYS A 71 -1.88 -23.39 -16.07
CA LYS A 71 -1.78 -23.72 -17.50
C LYS A 71 -0.30 -23.88 -17.86
N THR A 72 0.26 -25.03 -17.51
CA THR A 72 1.42 -25.59 -18.23
C THR A 72 0.86 -26.27 -19.47
N SER A 73 0.86 -25.56 -20.59
CA SER A 73 0.54 -26.09 -21.91
C SER A 73 1.65 -27.05 -22.35
N VAL A 74 1.33 -28.35 -22.36
CA VAL A 74 2.06 -29.36 -23.14
C VAL A 74 1.30 -29.53 -24.44
N GLU A 75 1.97 -29.22 -25.55
CA GLU A 75 1.50 -29.44 -26.92
C GLU A 75 1.57 -30.93 -27.28
N GLN A 76 0.50 -31.50 -27.87
CA GLN A 76 0.51 -32.35 -29.07
C GLN A 76 -0.92 -32.86 -29.45
N PRO A 77 -1.18 -33.38 -30.68
CA PRO A 77 -2.04 -32.67 -31.63
C PRO A 77 -3.18 -33.49 -32.29
N GLU A 78 -4.05 -32.78 -33.04
CA GLU A 78 -5.01 -33.18 -34.12
C GLU A 78 -6.20 -34.10 -33.71
N ASP A 79 -7.45 -34.02 -34.19
CA ASP A 79 -7.96 -33.73 -35.54
C ASP A 79 -9.52 -33.49 -35.57
N VAL A 80 -9.98 -32.81 -36.64
CA VAL A 80 -11.28 -32.48 -37.29
C VAL A 80 -12.72 -32.53 -36.68
N THR A 81 -13.48 -31.46 -37.08
CA THR A 81 -14.92 -31.34 -37.49
C THR A 81 -16.03 -31.46 -36.42
N SER A 82 -17.15 -30.69 -36.37
CA SER A 82 -17.97 -29.97 -37.36
C SER A 82 -18.97 -28.94 -36.73
N THR A 83 -19.24 -27.81 -37.43
CA THR A 83 -20.51 -27.05 -37.66
C THR A 83 -21.56 -26.65 -36.57
N HIS A 84 -21.62 -25.32 -36.28
CA HIS A 84 -22.76 -24.35 -36.38
C HIS A 84 -24.04 -24.43 -35.45
N PRO A 85 -24.96 -23.42 -35.37
CA PRO A 85 -25.35 -22.67 -34.14
C PRO A 85 -26.88 -22.44 -33.90
N GLU A 86 -27.31 -21.88 -32.75
CA GLU A 86 -28.46 -20.94 -32.59
C GLU A 86 -28.63 -20.56 -31.08
N VAL A 87 -28.50 -19.28 -30.70
CA VAL A 87 -29.55 -18.26 -30.39
C VAL A 87 -30.56 -18.64 -29.29
N GLY A 88 -30.61 -17.82 -28.22
CA GLY A 88 -31.82 -17.71 -27.40
C GLY A 88 -31.69 -17.00 -26.05
N ALA A 89 -32.42 -15.88 -25.94
CA ALA A 89 -33.09 -15.34 -24.74
C ALA A 89 -32.41 -14.22 -23.92
N PHE A 90 -32.92 -13.02 -24.20
CA PHE A 90 -32.88 -11.78 -23.46
C PHE A 90 -33.62 -11.90 -22.11
N ALA A 91 -33.01 -11.48 -21.00
CA ALA A 91 -33.74 -11.13 -19.78
C ALA A 91 -33.05 -9.94 -19.12
N GLY A 92 -33.82 -8.85 -19.00
CA GLY A 92 -33.34 -7.52 -18.62
C GLY A 92 -32.84 -7.41 -17.18
N GLY A 93 -31.83 -6.57 -17.02
CA GLY A 93 -31.37 -6.05 -15.75
C GLY A 93 -30.74 -4.69 -15.99
N VAL A 94 -31.52 -3.65 -15.70
CA VAL A 94 -31.20 -2.22 -15.72
C VAL A 94 -29.71 -1.87 -15.54
N SER A 95 -29.21 -1.15 -16.53
CA SER A 95 -27.91 -0.47 -16.51
C SER A 95 -27.84 0.55 -15.37
N ALA A 96 -27.12 0.22 -14.30
CA ALA A 96 -26.50 1.21 -13.42
C ALA A 96 -25.07 1.48 -13.92
N LYS A 97 -24.96 2.42 -14.86
CA LYS A 97 -23.70 3.03 -15.29
C LYS A 97 -23.15 3.85 -14.11
N GLY A 98 -22.35 3.23 -13.27
CA GLY A 98 -21.48 3.88 -12.29
C GLY A 98 -20.04 3.63 -12.68
N PHE A 99 -19.39 4.61 -13.30
CA PHE A 99 -17.95 4.59 -13.55
C PHE A 99 -17.19 4.74 -12.22
N GLY A 100 -17.04 3.63 -11.51
CA GLY A 100 -16.00 3.44 -10.51
C GLY A 100 -15.31 2.15 -10.89
N SER A 101 -14.03 2.22 -11.27
CA SER A 101 -13.20 1.02 -11.39
C SER A 101 -13.13 0.39 -10.00
N GLU A 102 -14.04 -0.52 -9.68
CA GLU A 102 -13.97 -1.32 -8.47
C GLU A 102 -12.75 -2.24 -8.62
N ILE A 103 -11.59 -1.78 -8.13
CA ILE A 103 -10.38 -2.58 -8.16
C ILE A 103 -10.64 -3.77 -7.24
N LYS A 104 -10.82 -4.95 -7.84
CA LYS A 104 -11.07 -6.19 -7.11
C LYS A 104 -9.99 -6.40 -6.04
N PRO A 105 -10.37 -6.78 -4.81
CA PRO A 105 -9.41 -7.09 -3.76
C PRO A 105 -8.43 -8.17 -4.22
N SER A 106 -7.14 -7.84 -4.15
CA SER A 106 -6.04 -8.73 -4.48
C SER A 106 -5.81 -9.75 -3.36
N ARG A 107 -5.23 -10.90 -3.72
CA ARG A 107 -4.85 -11.93 -2.74
C ARG A 107 -3.90 -11.40 -1.66
N LEU A 108 -3.04 -10.43 -2.00
CA LEU A 108 -2.18 -9.76 -1.03
C LEU A 108 -3.01 -8.97 -0.01
N ARG A 109 -4.04 -8.25 -0.45
CA ARG A 109 -4.94 -7.53 0.47
C ARG A 109 -5.69 -8.51 1.37
N THR A 110 -6.22 -9.60 0.81
CA THR A 110 -6.88 -10.64 1.62
C THR A 110 -5.92 -11.23 2.66
N TYR A 111 -4.66 -11.49 2.27
CA TYR A 111 -3.61 -11.96 3.17
C TYR A 111 -3.28 -10.97 4.30
N VAL A 112 -3.19 -9.67 3.99
CA VAL A 112 -2.99 -8.64 5.02
C VAL A 112 -4.17 -8.58 5.99
N MET A 113 -5.40 -8.68 5.48
CA MET A 113 -6.62 -8.64 6.29
C MET A 113 -6.80 -9.90 7.15
N SER A 114 -6.22 -11.04 6.76
CA SER A 114 -6.27 -12.23 7.62
C SER A 114 -5.51 -12.05 8.94
N PHE A 115 -4.55 -11.13 9.02
CA PHE A 115 -3.86 -10.82 10.29
C PHE A 115 -4.72 -10.03 11.29
N ASP A 116 -5.80 -9.40 10.83
CA ASP A 116 -6.68 -8.53 11.61
C ASP A 116 -7.98 -9.23 12.05
N SER A 117 -8.22 -10.46 11.59
CA SER A 117 -9.41 -11.23 11.96
C SER A 117 -9.27 -11.81 13.36
N GLU A 118 -9.92 -11.14 14.31
CA GLU A 118 -9.97 -11.33 15.78
C GLU A 118 -10.22 -12.77 16.31
N THR A 119 -10.32 -13.77 15.44
CA THR A 119 -10.66 -15.16 15.82
C THR A 119 -9.51 -16.15 15.78
N LEU A 120 -8.34 -15.81 15.23
CA LEU A 120 -7.17 -16.69 15.27
C LEU A 120 -5.90 -15.94 15.70
N GLN A 121 -5.56 -16.12 16.99
CA GLN A 121 -4.26 -15.88 17.61
C GLN A 121 -3.74 -14.44 17.72
N ARG A 122 -3.55 -14.00 18.98
CA ARG A 122 -2.77 -12.83 19.43
C ARG A 122 -1.41 -12.63 18.73
N TYR A 123 -0.84 -13.69 18.16
CA TYR A 123 0.41 -13.68 17.40
C TYR A 123 0.31 -12.95 16.04
N ASP A 124 -0.88 -12.85 15.45
CA ASP A 124 -1.06 -12.26 14.11
C ASP A 124 -1.10 -10.73 14.13
N SER A 125 -1.71 -10.13 15.17
CA SER A 125 -1.66 -8.67 15.40
C SER A 125 -0.24 -8.17 15.68
N GLU A 126 0.53 -8.94 16.48
CA GLU A 126 1.95 -8.62 16.72
C GLU A 126 2.77 -8.74 15.43
N THR A 127 2.46 -9.71 14.57
CA THR A 127 3.12 -9.88 13.27
C THR A 127 2.87 -8.69 12.35
N LEU A 128 1.63 -8.21 12.28
CA LEU A 128 1.29 -7.01 11.49
C LEU A 128 2.00 -5.76 12.02
N GLN A 129 2.01 -5.57 13.35
CA GLN A 129 2.73 -4.47 13.98
C GLN A 129 4.23 -4.55 13.71
N ARG A 130 4.83 -5.75 13.81
CA ARG A 130 6.23 -5.97 13.45
C ARG A 130 6.48 -5.59 12.01
N TYR A 131 5.58 -5.88 11.08
CA TYR A 131 5.73 -5.49 9.66
C TYR A 131 5.61 -3.99 9.43
N ALA A 132 4.78 -3.30 10.21
CA ALA A 132 4.62 -1.85 10.14
C ALA A 132 5.79 -1.07 10.78
N THR A 133 6.64 -1.73 11.58
CA THR A 133 7.73 -1.09 12.33
C THR A 133 9.05 -1.13 11.55
N ILE A 134 9.72 0.03 11.46
CA ILE A 134 11.09 0.16 10.92
C ILE A 134 12.06 -0.58 11.83
N ARG A 135 12.97 -1.38 11.28
CA ARG A 135 13.84 -2.25 12.09
C ARG A 135 15.04 -1.52 12.69
N SER A 136 15.65 -0.60 11.95
CA SER A 136 16.86 0.09 12.38
C SER A 136 16.58 1.50 12.93
N ARG A 137 17.38 1.91 13.91
CA ARG A 137 17.38 3.28 14.41
C ARG A 137 17.81 4.26 13.32
N GLU A 138 18.75 3.83 12.48
CA GLU A 138 19.26 4.58 11.34
C GLU A 138 18.15 4.81 10.30
N GLY A 139 17.33 3.81 10.03
CA GLY A 139 16.16 3.90 9.14
C GLY A 139 15.15 4.93 9.64
N VAL A 140 14.83 4.92 10.93
CA VAL A 140 13.98 5.96 11.55
C VAL A 140 14.60 7.34 11.36
N GLY A 141 15.89 7.49 11.67
CA GLY A 141 16.59 8.77 11.51
C GLY A 141 16.69 9.25 10.05
N ILE A 142 16.75 8.34 9.08
CA ILE A 142 16.70 8.69 7.65
C ILE A 142 15.32 9.25 7.28
N ILE A 143 14.23 8.62 7.74
CA ILE A 143 12.87 9.10 7.48
C ILE A 143 12.68 10.49 8.10
N GLU A 144 13.10 10.68 9.34
CA GLU A 144 13.05 11.98 10.04
C GLU A 144 13.81 13.05 9.26
N LYS A 145 15.11 12.84 8.99
CA LYS A 145 15.95 13.81 8.29
C LYS A 145 15.44 14.12 6.88
N HIS A 146 14.94 13.12 6.16
CA HIS A 146 14.41 13.35 4.82
C HIS A 146 13.12 14.17 4.85
N THR A 147 12.22 13.86 5.80
CA THR A 147 10.98 14.63 6.00
C THR A 147 11.30 16.07 6.44
N GLU A 148 12.26 16.25 7.37
CA GLU A 148 12.74 17.57 7.79
C GLU A 148 13.38 18.36 6.65
N ALA A 149 14.14 17.71 5.76
CA ALA A 149 14.74 18.38 4.61
C ALA A 149 13.70 18.90 3.61
N LEU A 150 12.59 18.18 3.44
CA LEU A 150 11.51 18.56 2.52
C LEU A 150 10.54 19.59 3.13
N PHE A 151 10.21 19.44 4.40
CA PHE A 151 9.12 20.18 5.05
C PHE A 151 9.57 21.05 6.24
N GLY A 152 10.85 21.06 6.56
CA GLY A 152 11.37 21.72 7.75
C GLY A 152 11.12 20.91 9.03
N LYS A 153 11.70 21.39 10.12
CA LYS A 153 11.49 20.78 11.44
C LYS A 153 10.10 21.12 11.96
N PRO A 154 9.31 20.12 12.39
CA PRO A 154 8.01 20.39 12.98
C PRO A 154 8.20 21.09 14.34
N GLU A 155 7.81 22.35 14.43
CA GLU A 155 7.79 23.09 15.69
C GLU A 155 6.47 22.78 16.42
N ILE A 156 6.47 21.67 17.17
CA ILE A 156 5.29 21.21 17.90
C ILE A 156 5.28 21.87 19.27
N VAL A 157 4.55 22.99 19.39
CA VAL A 157 4.25 23.59 20.70
C VAL A 157 3.00 22.89 21.26
N ILE A 158 3.15 22.19 22.37
CA ILE A 158 2.01 21.56 23.05
C ILE A 158 1.42 22.60 23.99
N THR A 159 0.15 22.94 23.79
CA THR A 159 -0.56 23.83 24.71
C THR A 159 -0.66 23.20 26.10
N PRO A 160 -0.87 23.97 27.17
CA PRO A 160 -1.11 23.43 28.51
C PRO A 160 -2.27 22.43 28.60
N GLN A 161 -3.16 22.43 27.59
CA GLN A 161 -4.28 21.51 27.42
C GLN A 161 -3.92 20.21 26.69
N GLY A 162 -2.65 20.00 26.32
CA GLY A 162 -2.19 18.79 25.63
C GLY A 162 -2.50 18.76 24.13
N ILE A 163 -2.89 19.89 23.55
CA ILE A 163 -3.22 20.00 22.11
C ILE A 163 -2.02 20.58 21.36
N VAL A 164 -1.76 20.10 20.16
CA VAL A 164 -0.74 20.68 19.28
C VAL A 164 -1.19 22.07 18.82
N ASP A 165 -0.47 23.10 19.26
CA ASP A 165 -0.65 24.47 18.77
C ASP A 165 -0.19 24.56 17.32
N SER A 166 -1.16 24.62 16.41
CA SER A 166 -0.94 24.67 14.97
C SER A 166 -0.99 26.11 14.42
N SER A 167 -1.05 27.13 15.30
CA SER A 167 -1.26 28.52 14.91
C SER A 167 -0.12 29.13 14.09
N ASN A 168 1.10 28.59 14.23
CA ASN A 168 2.30 29.03 13.50
C ASN A 168 2.66 28.15 12.30
N ASP A 169 1.83 27.16 11.95
CA ASP A 169 2.16 26.23 10.87
C ASP A 169 2.09 26.91 9.49
N GLU A 170 3.19 26.84 8.74
CA GLU A 170 3.34 27.45 7.42
C GLU A 170 2.36 26.78 6.44
N GLN A 171 1.55 27.57 5.72
CA GLN A 171 0.67 27.03 4.68
C GLN A 171 1.38 26.98 3.33
N ILE A 172 1.28 25.84 2.65
CA ILE A 172 1.81 25.63 1.30
C ILE A 172 0.68 25.39 0.30
N LYS A 173 0.92 25.80 -0.95
CA LYS A 173 0.04 25.52 -2.09
C LYS A 173 0.61 24.33 -2.87
N ILE A 174 -0.17 23.27 -3.00
CA ILE A 174 0.22 22.07 -3.75
C ILE A 174 -0.95 21.60 -4.61
N SER A 175 -0.68 21.22 -5.86
CA SER A 175 -1.70 20.59 -6.70
C SER A 175 -1.95 19.15 -6.26
N PHE A 176 -3.14 18.62 -6.52
CA PHE A 176 -3.41 17.19 -6.26
C PHE A 176 -2.49 16.28 -7.09
N GLY A 177 -2.07 16.71 -8.29
CA GLY A 177 -1.02 16.03 -9.05
C GLY A 177 0.34 16.05 -8.34
N GLY A 178 0.70 17.17 -7.71
CA GLY A 178 1.88 17.27 -6.86
C GLY A 178 1.79 16.35 -5.64
N MET A 179 0.66 16.36 -4.94
CA MET A 179 0.41 15.48 -3.78
C MET A 179 0.47 14.00 -4.18
N LYS A 180 -0.15 13.60 -5.29
CA LYS A 180 -0.08 12.24 -5.83
C LYS A 180 1.38 11.81 -6.08
N ARG A 181 2.17 12.67 -6.72
CA ARG A 181 3.58 12.41 -7.03
C ARG A 181 4.40 12.30 -5.74
N LEU A 182 4.14 13.17 -4.78
CA LEU A 182 4.78 13.15 -3.46
C LEU A 182 4.49 11.83 -2.71
N VAL A 183 3.23 11.39 -2.67
CA VAL A 183 2.85 10.13 -2.01
C VAL A 183 3.48 8.92 -2.70
N LEU A 184 3.51 8.89 -4.04
CA LEU A 184 4.12 7.79 -4.78
C LEU A 184 5.64 7.71 -4.58
N GLU A 185 6.29 8.87 -4.52
CA GLU A 185 7.72 8.96 -4.19
C GLU A 185 7.98 8.44 -2.77
N ALA A 186 7.22 8.91 -1.78
CA ALA A 186 7.31 8.44 -0.40
C ALA A 186 7.11 6.92 -0.27
N VAL A 187 6.10 6.35 -0.94
CA VAL A 187 5.87 4.89 -0.96
C VAL A 187 7.07 4.15 -1.57
N THR A 188 7.65 4.68 -2.64
CA THR A 188 8.84 4.10 -3.29
C THR A 188 10.05 4.16 -2.36
N PHE A 189 10.26 5.30 -1.70
CA PHE A 189 11.32 5.48 -0.72
C PHE A 189 11.20 4.50 0.46
N GLY A 190 10.00 4.33 1.00
CA GLY A 190 9.73 3.35 2.05
C GLY A 190 10.03 1.91 1.63
N SER A 191 9.60 1.51 0.43
CA SER A 191 9.92 0.19 -0.11
C SER A 191 11.43 -0.02 -0.30
N PHE A 192 12.15 1.03 -0.71
CA PHE A 192 13.61 0.99 -0.83
C PHE A 192 14.30 0.84 0.53
N LEU A 193 13.83 1.52 1.58
CA LEU A 193 14.38 1.37 2.93
C LEU A 193 14.34 -0.08 3.41
N TRP A 194 13.23 -0.78 3.18
CA TRP A 194 13.12 -2.20 3.51
C TRP A 194 14.13 -3.07 2.74
N ASP A 195 14.31 -2.81 1.44
CA ASP A 195 15.27 -3.56 0.60
C ASP A 195 16.72 -3.36 1.11
N VAL A 196 17.08 -2.13 1.49
CA VAL A 196 18.40 -1.81 2.04
C VAL A 196 18.61 -2.48 3.40
N GLU A 197 17.65 -2.35 4.32
CA GLU A 197 17.75 -3.00 5.63
C GLU A 197 17.88 -4.52 5.48
N SER A 198 17.06 -5.14 4.63
CA SER A 198 17.12 -6.58 4.37
C SER A 198 18.46 -7.02 3.78
N HIS A 199 19.02 -6.22 2.87
CA HIS A 199 20.32 -6.48 2.26
C HIS A 199 21.48 -6.39 3.26
N VAL A 200 21.46 -5.38 4.12
CA VAL A 200 22.48 -5.22 5.17
C VAL A 200 22.35 -6.35 6.21
N ASP A 201 21.12 -6.80 6.52
CA ASP A 201 20.86 -7.75 7.59
C ASP A 201 21.37 -9.14 7.20
N ALA A 202 21.18 -9.49 5.93
CA ALA A 202 21.73 -10.70 5.32
C ALA A 202 23.27 -10.76 5.34
N ARG A 203 23.97 -9.64 5.56
CA ARG A 203 25.45 -9.57 5.54
C ARG A 203 26.08 -9.30 6.90
N TYR A 204 25.39 -8.60 7.79
CA TYR A 204 25.98 -8.06 9.01
C TYR A 204 25.17 -8.30 10.30
N GLN A 205 24.00 -8.98 10.24
CA GLN A 205 23.13 -9.27 11.40
C GLN A 205 23.04 -8.10 12.40
N PHE A 206 22.48 -6.97 11.97
CA PHE A 206 22.43 -5.76 12.79
C PHE A 206 21.14 -5.63 13.61
N VAL A 207 20.14 -6.48 13.36
CA VAL A 207 18.96 -6.61 14.21
C VAL A 207 19.25 -7.64 15.31
N LEU A 208 19.76 -7.16 16.45
CA LEU A 208 19.87 -7.98 17.66
C LEU A 208 18.47 -8.17 18.28
N ASN A 209 18.09 -9.43 18.55
CA ASN A 209 16.83 -9.81 19.21
C ASN A 209 16.71 -9.22 20.62
#